data_AF-A0A955I4M4-F1
#
_entry.id   AF-A0A955I4M4-F1
#
_cell.length_a   1.000
_cell.length_b   1.000
_cell.length_c   1.000
_cell.angle_alpha   90.00
_cell.angle_beta   90.00
_cell.angle_gamma   90.00
#
_symmetry.space_group_name_H-M   'P 1'
#
loop_
_entity.id
_entity.type
_entity.pdbx_description
1 polymer ?
#
loop_
_entity_poly.entity_id
_entity_poly.type
_entity_poly.pdbx_seq_one_letter_code
_entity_poly.pdbx_strand_id
1 'polypeptide(L)'
;MHRADKLTKEPEFYNTLWNTCTTSILRHVNALRTDKISWNKNILLPSHSDDIAHELGLIDTSLSLADAREYYKINDLSEEFANDSEYSKKIRKERR
;
A
#
# COMPACT_ATOMS: atom_id res chain seq x y z
N MET A 1 11.91 9.87 -9.99
CA MET A 1 12.16 8.65 -10.81
C MET A 1 13.60 8.17 -10.75
N HIS A 2 14.62 9.05 -10.69
CA HIS A 2 16.05 8.66 -10.69
C HIS A 2 16.51 7.53 -9.75
N ARG A 3 15.92 7.39 -8.54
CA ARG A 3 16.29 6.29 -7.63
C ARG A 3 15.87 4.91 -8.16
N ALA A 4 14.66 4.79 -8.71
CA ALA A 4 14.17 3.52 -9.25
C ALA A 4 14.97 3.10 -10.48
N ASP A 5 15.29 4.06 -11.35
CA ASP A 5 16.12 3.83 -12.54
C ASP A 5 17.54 3.36 -12.13
N LYS A 6 18.09 3.92 -11.05
CA LYS A 6 19.41 3.57 -10.53
C LYS A 6 19.51 2.11 -10.05
N LEU A 7 18.43 1.56 -9.48
CA LEU A 7 18.40 0.17 -8.98
C LEU A 7 18.66 -0.89 -10.07
N THR A 8 18.48 -0.54 -11.35
CA THR A 8 18.82 -1.44 -12.47
C THR A 8 20.33 -1.63 -12.65
N LYS A 9 21.14 -0.66 -12.21
CA LYS A 9 22.61 -0.65 -12.36
C LYS A 9 23.34 -0.85 -11.04
N GLU A 10 22.79 -0.32 -9.96
CA GLU A 10 23.37 -0.37 -8.62
C GLU A 10 22.31 -0.86 -7.62
N PRO A 11 22.34 -2.16 -7.21
CA PRO A 11 21.42 -2.66 -6.21
C PRO A 11 21.63 -1.94 -4.87
N GLU A 12 20.54 -1.50 -4.25
CA GLU A 12 20.57 -0.90 -2.90
C GLU A 12 20.28 -1.97 -1.84
N PHE A 13 20.93 -1.85 -0.68
CA PHE A 13 20.61 -2.73 0.45
C PHE A 13 19.21 -2.41 1.01
N TYR A 14 18.35 -3.42 1.02
CA TYR A 14 17.00 -3.34 1.58
C TYR A 14 17.05 -3.51 3.10
N ASN A 15 17.26 -2.41 3.81
CA ASN A 15 17.24 -2.40 5.27
C ASN A 15 15.80 -2.21 5.80
N THR A 16 15.35 -3.14 6.64
CA THR A 16 14.03 -3.13 7.29
C THR A 16 13.74 -1.89 8.14
N LEU A 17 14.77 -1.12 8.55
CA LEU A 17 14.58 0.05 9.39
C LEU A 17 14.40 1.37 8.62
N TRP A 18 14.90 1.48 7.38
CA TRP A 18 14.86 2.76 6.64
C TRP A 18 14.55 2.63 5.15
N ASN A 19 14.58 1.42 4.60
CA ASN A 19 14.32 1.13 3.19
C ASN A 19 13.15 0.15 3.01
N THR A 20 12.14 0.19 3.88
CA THR A 20 10.89 -0.55 3.63
C THR A 20 9.99 0.19 2.65
N CYS A 21 8.99 -0.51 2.09
CA CYS A 21 7.94 0.12 1.31
C CYS A 21 7.30 1.31 2.06
N THR A 22 6.96 1.12 3.34
CA THR A 22 6.26 2.13 4.16
C THR A 22 7.14 3.32 4.54
N THR A 23 8.41 3.13 4.91
CA THR A 23 9.33 4.25 5.20
C THR A 23 9.61 5.08 3.95
N SER A 24 9.74 4.42 2.79
CA SER A 24 9.94 5.09 1.51
C SER A 24 8.71 5.90 1.09
N ILE A 25 7.51 5.34 1.22
CA ILE A 25 6.25 6.05 0.91
C ILE A 25 6.07 7.24 1.84
N LEU A 26 6.24 7.05 3.16
CA LEU A 26 6.13 8.12 4.16
C LEU A 26 7.02 9.31 3.81
N ARG A 27 8.28 9.07 3.41
CA ARG A 27 9.20 10.14 3.01
C ARG A 27 8.67 10.93 1.80
N HIS A 28 8.12 10.26 0.79
CA HIS A 28 7.55 10.94 -0.37
C HIS A 28 6.29 11.73 -0.01
N VAL A 29 5.40 11.14 0.79
CA VAL A 29 4.16 11.80 1.25
C VAL A 29 4.50 13.04 2.08
N ASN A 30 5.42 12.94 3.04
CA ASN A 30 5.86 14.08 3.88
C ASN A 30 6.65 15.16 3.12
N ALA A 31 7.17 14.85 1.93
CA ALA A 31 7.78 15.86 1.06
C ALA A 31 6.73 16.69 0.31
N LEU A 32 5.51 16.15 0.15
CA LEU A 32 4.41 16.80 -0.57
C LEU A 32 3.40 17.48 0.37
N ARG A 33 3.20 16.92 1.58
CA ARG A 33 2.23 17.42 2.55
C ARG A 33 2.78 18.56 3.39
N THR A 34 1.93 19.54 3.69
CA THR A 34 2.22 20.60 4.68
C THR A 34 2.13 20.05 6.11
N ASP A 35 1.16 19.16 6.37
CA ASP A 35 0.96 18.43 7.62
C ASP A 35 1.72 17.09 7.58
N LYS A 36 2.91 17.07 8.17
CA LYS A 36 3.76 15.87 8.14
C LYS A 36 3.20 14.77 9.04
N ILE A 37 3.12 13.56 8.49
CA ILE A 37 2.81 12.34 9.23
C ILE A 37 4.02 12.03 10.13
N SER A 38 3.78 11.98 11.43
CA SER A 38 4.82 11.71 12.43
C SER A 38 5.28 10.26 12.38
N TRP A 39 6.53 10.05 12.77
CA TRP A 39 7.12 8.71 12.79
C TRP A 39 6.54 7.88 13.95
N ASN A 40 6.22 6.61 13.69
CA ASN A 40 5.77 5.63 14.68
C ASN A 40 6.34 4.24 14.36
N LYS A 41 6.25 3.29 15.28
CA LYS A 41 6.81 1.93 15.11
C LYS A 41 6.14 1.15 13.98
N ASN A 42 4.87 1.45 13.69
CA ASN A 42 4.08 0.78 12.65
C ASN A 42 4.59 1.13 11.24
N ILE A 43 5.29 2.25 11.06
CA ILE A 43 5.96 2.62 9.80
C ILE A 43 7.08 1.63 9.42
N LEU A 44 7.70 0.97 10.41
CA LEU A 44 8.74 -0.04 10.14
C LEU A 44 8.17 -1.38 9.68
N LEU A 45 6.88 -1.63 9.95
CA LEU A 45 6.20 -2.88 9.68
C LEU A 45 5.24 -2.67 8.51
N PRO A 46 5.60 -3.13 7.29
CA PRO A 46 4.75 -2.92 6.11
C PRO A 46 3.32 -3.45 6.27
N SER A 47 3.14 -4.46 7.14
CA SER A 47 1.84 -5.03 7.47
C SER A 47 0.84 -4.04 8.09
N HIS A 48 1.29 -2.90 8.62
CA HIS A 48 0.44 -1.89 9.27
C HIS A 48 0.27 -0.62 8.42
N SER A 49 0.68 -0.63 7.15
CA SER A 49 0.57 0.58 6.31
C SER A 49 -0.88 0.99 6.03
N ASP A 50 -1.79 0.02 5.98
CA ASP A 50 -3.22 0.24 5.81
C ASP A 50 -3.88 0.81 7.06
N ASP A 51 -3.43 0.41 8.26
CA ASP A 51 -3.85 1.03 9.53
C ASP A 51 -3.59 2.54 9.48
N ILE A 52 -2.37 2.95 9.12
CA ILE A 52 -1.97 4.37 9.04
C ILE A 52 -2.78 5.10 7.97
N ALA A 53 -2.98 4.49 6.81
CA ALA A 53 -3.74 5.10 5.73
C ALA A 53 -5.22 5.28 6.09
N HIS A 54 -5.81 4.33 6.81
CA HIS A 54 -7.19 4.40 7.32
C HIS A 54 -7.34 5.50 8.37
N GLU A 55 -6.47 5.55 9.37
CA GLU A 55 -6.47 6.59 10.41
C GLU A 55 -6.34 8.01 9.84
N LEU A 56 -5.59 8.17 8.75
CA LEU A 56 -5.39 9.45 8.07
C LEU A 56 -6.49 9.78 7.05
N GLY A 57 -7.50 8.92 6.88
CA GLY A 57 -8.58 9.11 5.90
C GLY A 57 -8.10 9.05 4.44
N LEU A 58 -6.99 8.36 4.17
CA LEU A 58 -6.43 8.18 2.83
C LEU A 58 -7.07 7.02 2.06
N ILE A 59 -7.91 6.23 2.73
CA ILE A 59 -8.71 5.17 2.13
C ILE A 59 -10.15 5.68 2.04
N ASP A 60 -10.70 5.71 0.83
CA ASP A 60 -12.08 6.14 0.56
C ASP A 60 -13.08 5.06 1.00
N THR A 61 -13.38 5.03 2.29
CA THR A 61 -14.34 4.08 2.88
C THR A 61 -14.93 4.64 4.17
N SER A 62 -16.19 4.30 4.44
CA SER A 62 -16.85 4.56 5.72
C SER A 62 -16.78 3.37 6.69
N LEU A 63 -16.19 2.26 6.24
CA LEU A 63 -16.08 1.02 7.01
C LEU A 63 -15.01 1.13 8.11
N SER A 64 -15.18 0.34 9.17
CA SER A 64 -14.08 0.09 10.10
C SER A 64 -12.94 -0.61 9.36
N LEU A 65 -11.70 -0.51 9.85
CA LEU A 65 -10.57 -1.13 9.17
C LEU A 65 -10.72 -2.66 9.03
N ALA A 66 -11.29 -3.32 10.03
CA ALA A 66 -11.55 -4.75 9.97
C ALA A 66 -12.58 -5.10 8.88
N ASP A 67 -13.68 -4.34 8.82
CA ASP A 67 -14.72 -4.54 7.81
C ASP A 67 -14.22 -4.19 6.41
N ALA A 68 -13.40 -3.15 6.27
CA ALA A 68 -12.77 -2.77 5.02
C ALA A 68 -11.85 -3.89 4.50
N ARG A 69 -11.01 -4.48 5.37
CA ARG A 69 -10.14 -5.60 5.00
C ARG A 69 -10.91 -6.78 4.46
N GLU A 70 -12.05 -7.11 5.08
CA GLU A 70 -12.90 -8.22 4.61
C GLU A 70 -13.65 -7.86 3.33
N TYR A 71 -14.26 -6.66 3.27
CA TYR A 71 -15.02 -6.20 2.13
C TYR A 71 -14.19 -6.11 0.85
N TYR A 72 -12.98 -5.54 0.95
CA TYR A 72 -12.05 -5.38 -0.18
C TYR A 72 -11.17 -6.61 -0.43
N LYS A 73 -11.39 -7.73 0.26
CA LYS A 73 -10.65 -8.97 0.03
C LYS A 73 -11.03 -9.59 -1.31
N ILE A 74 -10.07 -9.63 -2.24
CA ILE A 74 -10.27 -10.15 -3.59
C ILE A 74 -9.63 -11.52 -3.85
N ASN A 75 -9.10 -12.21 -2.83
CA ASN A 75 -8.37 -13.48 -3.00
C ASN A 75 -9.14 -14.49 -3.86
N ASP A 76 -10.40 -14.75 -3.53
CA ASP A 76 -11.22 -15.73 -4.25
C ASP A 76 -11.42 -15.33 -5.73
N LEU A 77 -11.67 -14.03 -5.99
CA LEU A 77 -11.78 -13.51 -7.37
C LEU A 77 -10.44 -13.60 -8.12
N SER A 78 -9.35 -13.33 -7.41
CA SER A 78 -7.99 -13.38 -7.96
C SER A 78 -7.62 -14.81 -8.36
N GLU A 79 -7.99 -15.80 -7.55
CA GLU A 79 -7.76 -17.22 -7.81
C GLU A 79 -8.66 -17.72 -8.95
N GLU A 80 -9.95 -17.35 -8.94
CA GLU A 80 -10.91 -17.73 -9.99
C GLU A 80 -10.49 -17.23 -11.38
N PHE A 81 -10.00 -15.99 -11.48
CA PHE A 81 -9.68 -15.34 -12.76
C PHE A 81 -8.20 -15.29 -13.08
N ALA A 82 -7.32 -16.02 -12.38
CA ALA A 82 -5.87 -15.88 -12.46
C ALA A 82 -5.28 -15.87 -13.89
N ASN A 83 -5.87 -16.63 -14.82
CA ASN A 83 -5.41 -16.74 -16.22
C ASN A 83 -6.35 -16.05 -17.24
N ASP A 84 -7.30 -15.24 -16.76
CA ASP A 84 -8.26 -14.57 -17.61
C ASP A 84 -7.66 -13.33 -18.26
N SER A 85 -7.87 -13.14 -19.57
CA SER A 85 -7.38 -11.96 -20.29
C SER A 85 -7.98 -10.65 -19.76
N GLU A 86 -9.16 -10.72 -19.13
CA GLU A 86 -9.85 -9.59 -18.51
C GLU A 86 -9.71 -9.56 -16.98
N TYR A 87 -8.72 -10.26 -16.41
CA TYR A 87 -8.44 -10.37 -14.96
C TYR A 87 -8.66 -9.04 -14.22
N SER A 88 -8.01 -7.97 -14.70
CA SER A 88 -8.07 -6.65 -14.07
C SER A 88 -9.49 -6.08 -13.94
N LYS A 89 -10.37 -6.33 -14.91
CA LYS A 89 -11.76 -5.89 -14.85
C LYS A 89 -12.57 -6.78 -13.90
N LYS A 90 -12.32 -8.08 -13.92
CA LYS A 90 -13.06 -9.06 -13.12
C LYS A 90 -12.81 -8.92 -11.61
N ILE A 91 -11.56 -8.67 -11.19
CA ILE A 91 -11.25 -8.46 -9.76
C ILE A 91 -11.73 -7.11 -9.19
N ARG A 92 -12.14 -6.17 -10.05
CA ARG A 92 -12.61 -4.82 -9.67
C ARG A 92 -14.11 -4.62 -9.82
N LYS A 93 -14.85 -5.69 -10.13
CA LYS A 93 -16.31 -5.61 -10.22
C LYS A 93 -16.87 -5.28 -8.84
N GLU A 94 -17.69 -4.24 -8.75
CA GLU A 94 -18.34 -3.86 -7.49
C GLU A 94 -19.09 -5.07 -6.91
N ARG A 95 -18.78 -5.38 -5.65
CA ARG A 95 -19.58 -6.30 -4.85
C ARG A 95 -20.81 -5.52 -4.40
N ARG A 96 -21.99 -5.95 -4.84
CA ARG A 96 -23.28 -5.36 -4.40
C ARG A 96 -23.55 -5.71 -2.95
#